data_AF-A0A7W6H5N2-F1
#
_entry.id   AF-A0A7W6H5N2-F1
#
_cell.length_a   1.000
_cell.length_b   1.000
_cell.length_c   1.000
_cell.angle_alpha   90.00
_cell.angle_beta   90.00
_cell.angle_gamma   90.00
#
_symmetry.space_group_name_H-M   'P 1'
#
loop_
_entity.id
_entity.type
_entity.pdbx_description
1 polymer ?
#
loop_
_entity_poly.entity_id
_entity_poly.type
_entity_poly.pdbx_seq_one_letter_code
_entity_poly.pdbx_strand_id
1 'polypeptide(L)'
;MKRRQGLAIALALGASSVGIGAAEAHPHVFADSRMEIVGDAAGHLVSVRNVWRFDELFSSSVVVDFDKNGNGALDPDELEAVSETVLKSIAEWDFYTFVSVGSRDVKLNPPQTIRGLWDHGQLTLLFEMTPAEPVDLKKQPVTFTVYDESYFVAFDFPDESRFQLLDLPKTCRKTYTQPDPDAEASDWMNSVSMLKPGQSIPADGVDYSKLLSTRIDVQCAP
;
A
#
# COMPACT_ATOMS: atom_id res chain seq x y z
N MET A 1 59.47 -24.38 53.16
CA MET A 1 58.41 -25.28 52.61
C MET A 1 57.06 -24.74 53.07
N LYS A 2 56.05 -24.34 52.28
CA LYS A 2 55.72 -24.33 50.85
C LYS A 2 54.90 -23.03 50.63
N ARG A 3 55.28 -22.15 49.69
CA ARG A 3 54.39 -21.05 49.23
C ARG A 3 53.53 -21.60 48.10
N ARG A 4 52.21 -21.58 48.31
CA ARG A 4 51.18 -22.03 47.36
C ARG A 4 51.20 -21.17 46.10
N GLN A 5 51.34 -21.80 44.95
CA GLN A 5 51.18 -21.17 43.64
C GLN A 5 49.68 -20.92 43.41
N GLY A 6 49.30 -19.65 43.23
CA GLY A 6 47.96 -19.26 42.81
C GLY A 6 47.85 -19.42 41.30
N LEU A 7 46.90 -20.24 40.86
CA LEU A 7 46.55 -20.45 39.47
C LEU A 7 45.76 -19.22 38.98
N ALA A 8 46.33 -18.42 38.10
CA ALA A 8 45.62 -17.32 37.45
C ALA A 8 44.69 -17.89 36.38
N ILE A 9 43.38 -17.84 36.62
CA ILE A 9 42.36 -18.13 35.62
C ILE A 9 42.20 -16.86 34.78
N ALA A 10 42.75 -16.86 33.57
CA ALA A 10 42.45 -15.85 32.58
C ALA A 10 41.06 -16.15 31.98
N LEU A 11 40.05 -15.37 32.35
CA LEU A 11 38.77 -15.34 31.63
C LEU A 11 39.02 -14.69 30.26
N ALA A 12 39.05 -15.51 29.21
CA ALA A 12 38.91 -15.02 27.85
C ALA A 12 37.45 -14.56 27.68
N LEU A 13 37.22 -13.24 27.69
CA LEU A 13 35.97 -12.68 27.17
C LEU A 13 35.94 -12.95 25.66
N GLY A 14 35.23 -14.00 25.26
CA GLY A 14 34.84 -14.19 23.87
C GLY A 14 33.90 -13.05 23.48
N ALA A 15 34.39 -12.10 22.68
CA ALA A 15 33.58 -11.13 22.00
C ALA A 15 32.66 -11.88 21.03
N SER A 16 31.47 -12.24 21.51
CA SER A 16 30.40 -12.73 20.66
C SER A 16 29.87 -11.52 19.90
N SER A 17 30.44 -11.26 18.74
CA SER A 17 29.85 -10.39 17.73
C SER A 17 28.54 -11.02 17.28
N VAL A 18 27.46 -10.66 17.98
CA VAL A 18 26.10 -10.88 17.49
C VAL A 18 26.01 -10.04 16.22
N GLY A 19 26.12 -10.69 15.06
CA GLY A 19 25.83 -10.06 13.79
C GLY A 19 24.37 -9.63 13.83
N ILE A 20 24.14 -8.33 13.96
CA ILE A 20 22.85 -7.72 13.62
C ILE A 20 22.75 -7.90 12.11
N GLY A 21 22.15 -8.99 11.66
CA GLY A 21 21.74 -9.14 10.27
C GLY A 21 20.86 -7.93 9.94
N ALA A 22 21.13 -7.28 8.82
CA ALA A 22 20.21 -6.28 8.30
C ALA A 22 18.85 -6.97 8.16
N ALA A 23 17.83 -6.44 8.83
CA ALA A 23 16.47 -6.89 8.60
C ALA A 23 16.15 -6.57 7.13
N GLU A 24 15.83 -7.60 6.35
CA GLU A 24 15.23 -7.43 5.03
C GLU A 24 13.88 -6.75 5.24
N ALA A 25 13.78 -5.49 4.84
CA ALA A 25 12.66 -4.65 5.23
C ALA A 25 12.32 -3.73 4.07
N HIS A 26 11.48 -4.21 3.15
CA HIS A 26 10.51 -3.48 2.30
C HIS A 26 9.69 -4.55 1.54
N PRO A 27 8.34 -4.51 1.56
CA PRO A 27 7.44 -3.51 2.15
C PRO A 27 7.38 -3.59 3.68
N HIS A 28 7.17 -2.45 4.33
CA HIS A 28 6.99 -2.36 5.79
C HIS A 28 5.51 -2.44 6.20
N VAL A 29 4.62 -2.15 5.25
CA VAL A 29 3.17 -2.16 5.42
C VAL A 29 2.55 -2.96 4.28
N PHE A 30 1.66 -3.87 4.62
CA PHE A 30 0.89 -4.66 3.66
C PHE A 30 -0.59 -4.33 3.80
N ALA A 31 -1.25 -4.08 2.67
CA ALA A 31 -2.68 -3.81 2.61
C ALA A 31 -3.38 -4.84 1.70
N ASP A 32 -4.23 -5.70 2.27
CA ASP A 32 -5.21 -6.49 1.48
C ASP A 32 -6.24 -5.50 0.95
N SER A 33 -6.17 -5.27 -0.35
CA SER A 33 -6.80 -4.14 -1.01
C SER A 33 -8.00 -4.60 -1.83
N ARG A 34 -9.04 -3.77 -1.80
CA ARG A 34 -10.22 -3.87 -2.66
C ARG A 34 -10.50 -2.51 -3.26
N MET A 35 -11.00 -2.52 -4.49
CA MET A 35 -11.39 -1.32 -5.20
C MET A 35 -12.79 -1.49 -5.78
N GLU A 36 -13.64 -0.51 -5.55
CA GLU A 36 -14.95 -0.41 -6.21
C GLU A 36 -14.89 0.71 -7.24
N ILE A 37 -15.13 0.36 -8.50
CA ILE A 37 -15.25 1.30 -9.61
C ILE A 37 -16.74 1.58 -9.78
N VAL A 38 -17.13 2.79 -9.37
CA VAL A 38 -18.53 3.23 -9.35
C VAL A 38 -18.79 4.09 -10.57
N GLY A 39 -19.83 3.74 -11.33
CA GLY A 39 -20.25 4.53 -12.47
C GLY A 39 -21.71 4.93 -12.42
N ASP A 40 -22.25 5.24 -13.59
CA ASP A 40 -23.67 5.49 -13.80
C ASP A 40 -24.24 4.59 -14.92
N ALA A 41 -25.57 4.60 -15.05
CA ALA A 41 -26.27 3.84 -16.10
C ALA A 41 -25.90 4.26 -17.53
N ALA A 42 -25.27 5.43 -17.71
CA ALA A 42 -24.76 5.89 -18.99
C ALA A 42 -23.33 5.38 -19.28
N GLY A 43 -22.65 4.75 -18.33
CA GLY A 43 -21.29 4.24 -18.49
C GLY A 43 -20.20 5.28 -18.22
N HIS A 44 -20.50 6.34 -17.47
CA HIS A 44 -19.48 7.27 -16.98
C HIS A 44 -18.89 6.79 -15.65
N LEU A 45 -17.62 7.07 -15.41
CA LEU A 45 -17.01 6.90 -14.10
C LEU A 45 -17.51 8.02 -13.16
N VAL A 46 -18.02 7.63 -12.00
CA VAL A 46 -18.52 8.54 -10.96
C VAL A 46 -17.50 8.64 -9.83
N SER A 47 -16.99 7.50 -9.35
CA SER A 47 -16.00 7.47 -8.28
C SER A 47 -15.21 6.17 -8.23
N VAL A 48 -14.11 6.21 -7.48
CA VAL A 48 -13.28 5.05 -7.13
C VAL A 48 -13.26 4.96 -5.61
N ARG A 49 -13.65 3.80 -5.06
CA ARG A 49 -13.62 3.55 -3.62
C ARG A 49 -12.53 2.55 -3.30
N ASN A 50 -11.68 2.91 -2.36
CA ASN A 50 -10.66 2.02 -1.83
C ASN A 50 -11.10 1.46 -0.48
N VAL A 51 -10.80 0.19 -0.26
CA VAL A 51 -10.90 -0.49 1.04
C VAL A 51 -9.57 -1.19 1.28
N TRP A 52 -8.81 -0.72 2.26
CA TRP A 52 -7.48 -1.22 2.58
C TRP A 52 -7.48 -1.79 3.98
N ARG A 53 -7.28 -3.10 4.10
CA ARG A 53 -7.12 -3.78 5.39
C ARG A 53 -5.64 -4.03 5.63
N PHE A 54 -5.09 -3.38 6.63
CA PHE A 54 -3.67 -3.44 6.92
C PHE A 54 -3.29 -4.67 7.73
N ASP A 55 -2.06 -5.13 7.60
CA ASP A 55 -1.50 -6.20 8.41
C ASP A 55 -1.48 -5.88 9.91
N GLU A 56 -1.29 -6.92 10.72
CA GLU A 56 -1.32 -6.81 12.19
C GLU A 56 -0.18 -5.96 12.75
N LEU A 57 1.01 -5.97 12.12
CA LEU A 57 2.18 -5.25 12.61
C LEU A 57 1.99 -3.74 12.45
N PHE A 58 1.59 -3.29 11.25
CA PHE A 58 1.25 -1.89 11.03
C PHE A 58 0.07 -1.47 11.92
N SER A 59 -0.99 -2.27 11.97
CA SER A 59 -2.17 -1.97 12.81
C SER A 59 -1.79 -1.80 14.29
N SER A 60 -0.88 -2.63 14.80
CA SER A 60 -0.37 -2.52 16.17
C SER A 60 0.46 -1.24 16.39
N SER A 61 1.25 -0.80 15.41
CA SER A 61 1.97 0.48 15.52
C SER A 61 1.02 1.67 15.59
N VAL A 62 -0.10 1.64 14.87
CA VAL A 62 -1.12 2.71 14.96
C VAL A 62 -1.75 2.75 16.34
N VAL A 63 -2.02 1.59 16.96
CA VAL A 63 -2.51 1.53 18.35
C VAL A 63 -1.54 2.24 19.30
N VAL A 64 -0.23 2.01 19.18
CA VAL A 64 0.77 2.66 20.05
C VAL A 64 0.69 4.19 20.01
N ASP A 65 0.40 4.76 18.84
CA ASP A 65 0.38 6.20 18.64
C ASP A 65 -0.97 6.85 18.99
N PHE A 66 -2.08 6.10 18.88
CA PHE A 66 -3.44 6.65 18.96
C PHE A 66 -4.30 6.14 20.11
N ASP A 67 -3.96 5.01 20.74
CA ASP A 67 -4.68 4.45 21.90
C ASP A 67 -4.40 5.28 23.15
N LYS A 68 -5.26 6.27 23.39
CA LYS A 68 -5.14 7.21 24.51
C LYS A 68 -5.55 6.57 25.82
N ASN A 69 -6.42 5.57 25.78
CA ASN A 69 -6.99 4.97 26.99
C ASN A 69 -6.28 3.66 27.39
N GLY A 70 -5.38 3.14 26.55
CA GLY A 70 -4.53 1.99 26.80
C GLY A 70 -5.28 0.66 26.76
N ASN A 71 -6.40 0.57 26.05
CA ASN A 71 -7.22 -0.65 25.98
C ASN A 71 -6.76 -1.64 24.90
N GLY A 72 -5.76 -1.28 24.08
CA GLY A 72 -5.20 -2.12 23.03
C GLY A 72 -6.07 -2.21 21.76
N ALA A 73 -7.03 -1.30 21.59
CA ALA A 73 -7.89 -1.17 20.43
C ALA A 73 -7.95 0.31 19.98
N LEU A 74 -8.59 0.56 18.85
CA LEU A 74 -8.89 1.93 18.40
C LEU A 74 -10.38 2.19 18.58
N ASP A 75 -10.70 3.06 19.53
CA ASP A 75 -12.07 3.52 19.78
C ASP A 75 -12.53 4.55 18.72
N PRO A 76 -13.84 4.84 18.60
CA PRO A 76 -14.36 5.68 17.51
C PRO A 76 -13.69 7.06 17.37
N ASP A 77 -13.36 7.74 18.47
CA ASP A 77 -12.69 9.04 18.44
C ASP A 77 -11.19 8.94 18.09
N GLU A 78 -10.56 7.82 18.43
CA GLU A 78 -9.18 7.51 18.04
C GLU A 78 -9.11 7.15 16.55
N LEU A 79 -10.08 6.37 16.04
CA LEU A 79 -10.23 6.08 14.61
C LEU A 79 -10.48 7.35 13.79
N GLU A 80 -11.21 8.32 14.32
CA GLU A 80 -11.39 9.63 13.69
C GLU A 80 -10.04 10.36 13.58
N ALA A 81 -9.26 10.40 14.67
CA ALA A 81 -7.93 11.00 14.67
C ALA A 81 -6.94 10.30 13.71
N VAL A 82 -6.98 8.96 13.65
CA VAL A 82 -6.22 8.16 12.68
C VAL A 82 -6.62 8.54 11.27
N SER A 83 -7.93 8.58 10.99
CA SER A 83 -8.46 8.88 9.66
C SER A 83 -8.07 10.28 9.18
N GLU A 84 -8.15 11.29 10.05
CA GLU A 84 -7.71 12.65 9.73
C GLU A 84 -6.21 12.75 9.49
N THR A 85 -5.42 12.00 10.26
CA THR A 85 -3.96 11.98 10.11
C THR A 85 -3.60 11.35 8.78
N VAL A 86 -4.15 10.17 8.47
CA VAL A 86 -3.90 9.49 7.19
C VAL A 86 -4.35 10.34 6.01
N LEU A 87 -5.54 10.95 6.07
CA LEU A 87 -6.05 11.85 5.02
C LEU A 87 -5.06 12.96 4.66
N LYS A 88 -4.39 13.54 5.66
CA LYS A 88 -3.38 14.59 5.45
C LYS A 88 -2.06 14.00 4.95
N SER A 89 -1.60 12.90 5.52
CA SER A 89 -0.29 12.29 5.23
C SER A 89 -0.18 11.74 3.82
N ILE A 90 -1.24 11.12 3.28
CA ILE A 90 -1.16 10.47 1.95
C ILE A 90 -1.64 11.38 0.81
N ALA A 91 -2.01 12.63 1.12
CA ALA A 91 -2.51 13.58 0.13
C ALA A 91 -1.43 14.00 -0.88
N GLU A 92 -0.17 14.09 -0.46
CA GLU A 92 0.96 14.39 -1.36
C GLU A 92 1.31 13.22 -2.29
N TRP A 93 0.84 12.01 -1.95
CA TRP A 93 1.06 10.75 -2.69
C TRP A 93 -0.14 10.35 -3.55
N ASP A 94 -1.04 11.30 -3.85
CA ASP A 94 -2.24 11.08 -4.64
C ASP A 94 -3.12 9.92 -4.12
N PHE A 95 -3.10 9.69 -2.80
CA PHE A 95 -3.82 8.59 -2.17
C PHE A 95 -3.46 7.23 -2.78
N TYR A 96 -2.25 7.12 -3.33
CA TYR A 96 -1.70 5.96 -4.03
C TYR A 96 -2.59 5.43 -5.16
N THR A 97 -3.59 6.18 -5.61
CA THR A 97 -4.65 5.70 -6.52
C THR A 97 -4.60 6.47 -7.82
N PHE A 98 -4.36 5.75 -8.92
CA PHE A 98 -4.15 6.35 -10.22
C PHE A 98 -5.14 5.79 -11.24
N VAL A 99 -5.61 6.69 -12.12
CA VAL A 99 -6.54 6.36 -13.20
C VAL A 99 -5.98 6.90 -14.51
N SER A 100 -5.97 6.08 -15.56
CA SER A 100 -5.56 6.51 -16.88
C SER A 100 -6.52 6.05 -17.97
N VAL A 101 -6.59 6.85 -19.02
CA VAL A 101 -7.46 6.67 -20.17
C VAL A 101 -6.52 6.53 -21.37
N GLY A 102 -6.12 5.29 -21.66
CA GLY A 102 -5.00 5.02 -22.56
C GLY A 102 -3.68 5.49 -21.93
N SER A 103 -2.93 6.36 -22.62
CA SER A 103 -1.68 6.94 -22.12
C SER A 103 -1.85 8.24 -21.33
N ARG A 104 -3.09 8.67 -21.10
CA ARG A 104 -3.40 9.96 -20.48
C ARG A 104 -3.90 9.74 -19.06
N ASP A 105 -3.19 10.30 -18.10
CA ASP A 105 -3.62 10.24 -16.70
C ASP A 105 -4.85 11.13 -16.48
N VAL A 106 -5.76 10.65 -15.63
CA VAL A 106 -6.94 11.37 -15.15
C VAL A 106 -6.71 11.71 -13.69
N LYS A 107 -6.69 13.00 -13.37
CA LYS A 107 -6.56 13.43 -11.99
C LYS A 107 -7.82 13.07 -11.21
N LEU A 108 -7.63 12.54 -10.00
CA LEU A 108 -8.70 12.33 -9.04
C LEU A 108 -8.71 13.49 -8.03
N ASN A 109 -9.92 13.94 -7.67
CA ASN A 109 -10.11 14.81 -6.53
C ASN A 109 -9.87 14.01 -5.23
N PRO A 110 -9.20 14.61 -4.23
CA PRO A 110 -9.03 13.99 -2.91
C PRO A 110 -10.36 13.54 -2.29
N PRO A 111 -10.36 12.47 -1.48
CA PRO A 111 -11.52 12.10 -0.69
C PRO A 111 -11.85 13.21 0.32
N GLN A 112 -13.14 13.46 0.55
CA GLN A 112 -13.57 14.41 1.58
C GLN A 112 -13.26 13.90 2.99
N THR A 113 -13.30 12.58 3.18
CA THR A 113 -13.07 11.89 4.44
C THR A 113 -12.45 10.52 4.19
N ILE A 114 -11.62 10.05 5.11
CA ILE A 114 -11.30 8.64 5.27
C ILE A 114 -12.10 8.11 6.45
N ARG A 115 -12.56 6.86 6.38
CA ARG A 115 -13.19 6.17 7.50
C ARG A 115 -12.31 5.01 7.95
N GLY A 116 -11.89 5.05 9.20
CA GLY A 116 -11.23 3.94 9.89
C GLY A 116 -12.24 2.98 10.51
N LEU A 117 -11.95 1.69 10.43
CA LEU A 117 -12.61 0.62 11.15
C LEU A 117 -11.56 -0.21 11.87
N TRP A 118 -11.86 -0.60 13.11
CA TRP A 118 -11.06 -1.54 13.87
C TRP A 118 -11.81 -2.87 14.00
N ASP A 119 -11.20 -3.95 13.52
CA ASP A 119 -11.79 -5.28 13.61
C ASP A 119 -10.71 -6.35 13.75
N HIS A 120 -10.86 -7.23 14.74
CA HIS A 120 -9.94 -8.34 15.03
C HIS A 120 -8.44 -7.94 15.02
N GLY A 121 -8.10 -6.78 15.61
CA GLY A 121 -6.70 -6.32 15.71
C GLY A 121 -6.15 -5.67 14.43
N GLN A 122 -6.99 -5.45 13.42
CA GLN A 122 -6.58 -4.87 12.14
C GLN A 122 -7.34 -3.59 11.84
N LEU A 123 -6.58 -2.59 11.38
CA LEU A 123 -7.12 -1.34 10.86
C LEU A 123 -7.58 -1.55 9.41
N THR A 124 -8.79 -1.10 9.11
CA THR A 124 -9.29 -0.97 7.75
C THR A 124 -9.61 0.49 7.45
N LEU A 125 -9.12 1.00 6.32
CA LEU A 125 -9.43 2.35 5.83
C LEU A 125 -10.32 2.27 4.60
N LEU A 126 -11.35 3.13 4.57
CA LEU A 126 -12.28 3.25 3.46
C LEU A 126 -12.35 4.71 3.02
N PHE A 127 -12.22 4.96 1.72
CA PHE A 127 -12.33 6.31 1.17
C PHE A 127 -12.73 6.30 -0.30
N GLU A 128 -13.27 7.43 -0.76
CA GLU A 128 -13.87 7.59 -2.09
C GLU A 128 -13.30 8.81 -2.78
N MET A 129 -12.81 8.62 -4.01
CA MET A 129 -12.24 9.65 -4.86
C MET A 129 -13.09 9.82 -6.11
N THR A 130 -13.14 11.03 -6.67
CA THR A 130 -13.93 11.34 -7.87
C THR A 130 -13.02 11.83 -8.99
N PRO A 131 -13.29 11.55 -10.27
CA PRO A 131 -12.47 12.09 -11.34
C PRO A 131 -12.66 13.62 -11.44
N ALA A 132 -11.57 14.35 -11.67
CA ALA A 132 -11.58 15.80 -11.82
C ALA A 132 -12.22 16.27 -13.13
N GLU A 133 -12.43 15.34 -14.06
CA GLU A 133 -13.07 15.55 -15.36
C GLU A 133 -13.95 14.34 -15.72
N PRO A 134 -14.95 14.49 -16.61
CA PRO A 134 -15.79 13.37 -17.03
C PRO A 134 -14.99 12.27 -17.76
N VAL A 135 -15.18 11.02 -17.33
CA VAL A 135 -14.58 9.83 -17.97
C VAL A 135 -15.67 8.90 -18.48
N ASP A 136 -15.68 8.64 -19.79
CA ASP A 136 -16.65 7.76 -20.46
C ASP A 136 -16.01 6.40 -20.77
N LEU A 137 -16.45 5.37 -20.05
CA LEU A 137 -15.93 4.00 -20.14
C LEU A 137 -16.31 3.31 -21.46
N LYS A 138 -17.20 3.89 -22.27
CA LYS A 138 -17.59 3.35 -23.58
C LYS A 138 -16.64 3.77 -24.70
N LYS A 139 -15.89 4.87 -24.52
CA LYS A 139 -15.00 5.39 -25.56
C LYS A 139 -13.72 4.58 -25.68
N GLN A 140 -13.15 4.18 -24.55
CA GLN A 140 -11.87 3.46 -24.49
C GLN A 140 -11.69 2.81 -23.11
N PRO A 141 -10.80 1.81 -22.99
CA PRO A 141 -10.43 1.25 -21.70
C PRO A 141 -9.88 2.31 -20.75
N VAL A 142 -10.24 2.16 -19.48
CA VAL A 142 -9.75 2.97 -18.37
C VAL A 142 -9.03 2.06 -17.41
N THR A 143 -7.77 2.36 -17.14
CA THR A 143 -6.91 1.59 -16.26
C THR A 143 -6.94 2.19 -14.86
N PHE A 144 -7.06 1.34 -13.85
CA PHE A 144 -7.00 1.71 -12.44
C PHE A 144 -5.86 0.95 -11.78
N THR A 145 -5.04 1.65 -11.02
CA THR A 145 -3.87 1.10 -10.31
C THR A 145 -3.76 1.70 -8.92
N VAL A 146 -3.26 0.90 -7.97
CA VAL A 146 -2.83 1.39 -6.66
C VAL A 146 -1.38 0.99 -6.43
N TYR A 147 -0.51 1.96 -6.19
CA TYR A 147 0.91 1.70 -5.92
C TYR A 147 1.57 2.83 -5.14
N ASP A 148 2.66 2.49 -4.47
CA ASP A 148 3.50 3.41 -3.72
C ASP A 148 4.87 3.53 -4.40
N GLU A 149 5.17 4.73 -4.94
CA GLU A 149 6.44 5.03 -5.59
C GLU A 149 7.65 4.89 -4.65
N SER A 150 7.43 4.94 -3.33
CA SER A 150 8.47 4.77 -2.31
C SER A 150 8.68 3.32 -1.86
N TYR A 151 7.85 2.37 -2.30
CA TYR A 151 7.88 0.95 -1.91
C TYR A 151 7.76 0.72 -0.38
N PHE A 152 7.15 1.66 0.33
CA PHE A 152 6.90 1.52 1.76
C PHE A 152 5.65 0.65 2.02
N VAL A 153 4.60 0.85 1.22
CA VAL A 153 3.33 0.12 1.28
C VAL A 153 3.17 -0.81 0.07
N ALA A 154 2.84 -2.08 0.31
CA ALA A 154 2.39 -2.99 -0.74
C ALA A 154 0.87 -3.14 -0.71
N PHE A 155 0.22 -2.73 -1.80
CA PHE A 155 -1.21 -2.94 -2.03
C PHE A 155 -1.43 -4.25 -2.77
N ASP A 156 -1.94 -5.26 -2.06
CA ASP A 156 -2.18 -6.58 -2.63
C ASP A 156 -3.61 -6.73 -3.14
N PHE A 157 -3.74 -7.25 -4.35
CA PHE A 157 -4.99 -7.59 -5.00
C PHE A 157 -4.87 -9.03 -5.51
N PRO A 158 -5.13 -10.04 -4.67
CA PRO A 158 -4.84 -11.44 -4.99
C PRO A 158 -5.51 -11.97 -6.26
N ASP A 159 -6.67 -11.41 -6.62
CA ASP A 159 -7.37 -11.80 -7.84
C ASP A 159 -8.38 -10.72 -8.29
N GLU A 160 -8.96 -10.93 -9.47
CA GLU A 160 -9.96 -10.06 -10.09
C GLU A 160 -11.19 -9.77 -9.21
N SER A 161 -11.56 -10.65 -8.27
CA SER A 161 -12.72 -10.47 -7.38
C SER A 161 -12.56 -9.31 -6.41
N ARG A 162 -11.33 -8.84 -6.20
CA ARG A 162 -11.01 -7.65 -5.39
C ARG A 162 -11.43 -6.34 -6.05
N PHE A 163 -11.79 -6.38 -7.33
CA PHE A 163 -12.30 -5.23 -8.08
C PHE A 163 -13.80 -5.37 -8.32
N GLN A 164 -14.62 -4.43 -7.87
CA GLN A 164 -16.08 -4.45 -8.10
C GLN A 164 -16.48 -3.37 -9.09
N LEU A 165 -17.42 -3.70 -10.00
CA LEU A 165 -18.07 -2.72 -10.87
C LEU A 165 -19.45 -2.41 -10.30
N LEU A 166 -19.67 -1.19 -9.83
CA LEU A 166 -20.91 -0.76 -9.18
C LEU A 166 -21.65 0.26 -10.05
N ASP A 167 -22.98 0.13 -10.13
CA ASP A 167 -23.89 1.03 -10.85
C ASP A 167 -23.58 1.23 -12.35
N LEU A 168 -22.73 0.36 -12.90
CA LEU A 168 -22.32 0.35 -14.30
C LEU A 168 -23.22 -0.54 -15.17
N PRO A 169 -23.31 -0.25 -16.48
CA PRO A 169 -23.98 -1.12 -17.44
C PRO A 169 -23.44 -2.56 -17.39
N LYS A 170 -24.34 -3.54 -17.59
CA LYS A 170 -23.95 -4.95 -17.72
C LYS A 170 -23.05 -5.23 -18.93
N THR A 171 -22.88 -4.26 -19.82
CA THR A 171 -21.95 -4.31 -20.96
C THR A 171 -20.51 -4.00 -20.56
N CYS A 172 -20.27 -3.51 -19.35
CA CYS A 172 -18.93 -3.27 -18.84
C CYS A 172 -18.22 -4.59 -18.51
N ARG A 173 -16.95 -4.65 -18.89
CA ARG A 173 -16.04 -5.74 -18.60
C ARG A 173 -14.81 -5.16 -17.93
N LYS A 174 -14.18 -6.00 -17.11
CA LYS A 174 -12.92 -5.68 -16.46
C LYS A 174 -11.89 -6.73 -16.87
N THR A 175 -10.63 -6.33 -16.97
CA THR A 175 -9.49 -7.20 -17.27
C THR A 175 -8.45 -7.00 -16.19
N TYR A 176 -8.16 -8.06 -15.44
CA TYR A 176 -7.16 -8.06 -14.38
C TYR A 176 -5.78 -8.39 -14.95
N THR A 177 -4.79 -7.60 -14.57
CA THR A 177 -3.38 -7.86 -14.87
C THR A 177 -2.57 -7.73 -13.60
N GLN A 178 -1.94 -8.83 -13.19
CA GLN A 178 -0.86 -8.83 -12.21
C GLN A 178 0.45 -9.05 -12.97
N PRO A 179 1.32 -8.04 -13.03
CA PRO A 179 2.61 -8.19 -13.69
C PRO A 179 3.49 -9.20 -12.94
N ASP A 180 4.08 -10.13 -13.68
CA ASP A 180 5.16 -10.98 -13.18
C ASP A 180 6.48 -10.24 -13.46
N PRO A 181 7.32 -9.94 -12.46
CA PRO A 181 8.59 -9.28 -12.70
C PRO A 181 9.50 -10.17 -13.55
N ASP A 182 10.04 -9.61 -14.63
CA ASP A 182 11.13 -10.26 -15.37
C ASP A 182 12.43 -10.27 -14.54
N ALA A 183 13.51 -10.83 -15.10
CA ALA A 183 14.78 -10.94 -14.39
C ALA A 183 15.35 -9.56 -14.04
N GLU A 184 15.26 -8.60 -14.97
CA GLU A 184 15.71 -7.22 -14.75
C GLU A 184 14.91 -6.50 -13.66
N ALA A 185 13.58 -6.61 -13.68
CA ALA A 185 12.71 -6.06 -12.65
C ALA A 185 12.94 -6.73 -11.29
N SER A 186 13.16 -8.04 -11.27
CA SER A 186 13.48 -8.80 -10.05
C SER A 186 14.81 -8.35 -9.44
N ASP A 187 15.86 -8.24 -10.25
CA ASP A 187 17.17 -7.76 -9.80
C ASP A 187 17.09 -6.32 -9.30
N TRP A 188 16.29 -5.49 -9.96
CA TRP A 188 16.04 -4.12 -9.51
C TRP A 188 15.31 -4.07 -8.17
N MET A 189 14.23 -4.84 -7.99
CA MET A 189 13.50 -4.91 -6.73
C MET A 189 14.39 -5.40 -5.58
N ASN A 190 15.25 -6.40 -5.84
CA ASN A 190 16.24 -6.87 -4.89
C ASN A 190 17.27 -5.79 -4.53
N SER A 191 17.60 -4.89 -5.46
CA SER A 191 18.48 -3.76 -5.15
C SER A 191 17.80 -2.73 -4.23
N VAL A 192 16.50 -2.50 -4.42
CA VAL A 192 15.69 -1.58 -3.59
C VAL A 192 15.48 -2.14 -2.18
N SER A 193 15.22 -3.44 -2.04
CA SER A 193 15.04 -4.08 -0.73
C SER A 193 16.30 -4.05 0.14
N MET A 194 17.48 -3.84 -0.47
CA MET A 194 18.77 -3.77 0.20
C MET A 194 19.22 -2.33 0.54
N LEU A 195 18.40 -1.31 0.22
CA LEU A 195 18.69 0.08 0.56
C LEU A 195 18.68 0.29 2.07
N LYS A 196 19.66 1.04 2.56
CA LYS A 196 19.79 1.42 3.97
C LYS A 196 19.08 2.76 4.24
N PRO A 197 18.75 3.07 5.51
CA PRO A 197 18.26 4.39 5.88
C PRO A 197 19.13 5.51 5.33
N GLY A 198 18.52 6.42 4.56
CA GLY A 198 19.20 7.55 3.91
C GLY A 198 19.74 7.28 2.50
N GLN A 199 19.56 6.07 1.95
CA GLN A 199 19.80 5.79 0.54
C GLN A 199 18.50 5.98 -0.28
N SER A 200 18.62 6.53 -1.49
CA SER A 200 17.49 6.75 -2.39
C SER A 200 17.39 5.65 -3.44
N ILE A 201 16.17 5.40 -3.90
CA ILE A 201 15.91 4.53 -5.05
C ILE A 201 16.68 5.06 -6.27
N PRO A 202 17.36 4.18 -7.04
CA PRO A 202 18.05 4.59 -8.26
C PRO A 202 17.10 5.29 -9.24
N ALA A 203 17.46 6.50 -9.69
CA ALA A 203 16.72 7.21 -10.72
C ALA A 203 17.17 6.71 -12.11
N ASP A 204 16.84 5.47 -12.43
CA ASP A 204 17.13 4.84 -13.73
C ASP A 204 16.09 5.17 -14.81
N GLY A 205 15.06 5.94 -14.45
CA GLY A 205 14.01 6.41 -15.35
C GLY A 205 12.88 5.41 -15.57
N VAL A 206 12.91 4.26 -14.88
CA VAL A 206 11.87 3.23 -14.94
C VAL A 206 11.08 3.25 -13.64
N ASP A 207 9.79 3.57 -13.73
CA ASP A 207 8.89 3.49 -12.58
C ASP A 207 8.39 2.05 -12.41
N TYR A 208 9.22 1.22 -11.76
CA TYR A 208 8.87 -0.17 -11.48
C TYR A 208 7.64 -0.30 -10.56
N SER A 209 7.30 0.72 -9.78
CA SER A 209 6.16 0.69 -8.85
C SER A 209 4.87 0.68 -9.67
N LYS A 210 4.83 1.52 -10.71
CA LYS A 210 3.78 1.53 -11.71
C LYS A 210 3.81 0.28 -12.59
N LEU A 211 4.97 -0.13 -13.10
CA LEU A 211 5.08 -1.26 -14.03
C LEU A 211 4.67 -2.59 -13.42
N LEU A 212 4.97 -2.78 -12.13
CA LEU A 212 4.67 -4.01 -11.39
C LEU A 212 3.39 -3.91 -10.58
N SER A 213 2.72 -2.74 -10.58
CA SER A 213 1.43 -2.59 -9.93
C SER A 213 0.37 -3.51 -10.54
N THR A 214 -0.40 -4.14 -9.67
CA THR A 214 -1.61 -4.83 -10.11
C THR A 214 -2.59 -3.79 -10.65
N ARG A 215 -3.14 -4.05 -11.83
CA ARG A 215 -4.05 -3.14 -12.52
C ARG A 215 -5.32 -3.83 -12.98
N ILE A 216 -6.38 -3.03 -13.06
CA ILE A 216 -7.64 -3.43 -13.69
C ILE A 216 -7.97 -2.47 -14.83
N ASP A 217 -8.26 -3.00 -16.01
CA ASP A 217 -8.76 -2.22 -17.14
C ASP A 217 -10.28 -2.40 -17.23
N VAL A 218 -11.04 -1.31 -17.28
CA VAL A 218 -12.51 -1.34 -17.43
C VAL A 218 -12.92 -0.69 -18.73
N GLN A 219 -13.78 -1.38 -19.49
CA GLN A 219 -14.41 -0.83 -20.69
C GLN A 219 -15.85 -1.31 -20.81
N CYS A 220 -16.73 -0.42 -21.25
CA CYS A 220 -18.13 -0.72 -21.54
C CYS A 220 -18.36 -0.81 -23.05
N ALA A 221 -19.16 -1.78 -23.48
CA ALA A 221 -19.60 -1.78 -24.88
C ALA A 221 -20.55 -0.57 -25.14
N PRO A 222 -20.52 0.02 -26.35
CA PRO A 222 -21.37 1.14 -26.73
C PRO A 222 -22.87 0.90 -26.55
#